data_AF-A0A8I0P6U3-F1
#
_entry.id   AF-A0A8I0P6U3-F1
#
_cell.length_a   1.000
_cell.length_b   1.000
_cell.length_c   1.000
_cell.angle_alpha   90.00
_cell.angle_beta   90.00
_cell.angle_gamma   90.00
#
_symmetry.space_group_name_H-M   'P 1'
#
loop_
_entity.id
_entity.type
_entity.pdbx_description
1 polymer ?
#
loop_
_entity_poly.entity_id
_entity_poly.type
_entity_poly.pdbx_seq_one_letter_code
_entity_poly.pdbx_strand_id
1 'polypeptide(L)' 'MTEQPDPTQGSPLTPTQAMIIDFARNDSARTEELARLPPANLILIIERLRGRLDDMLHLVDEITQASPKSHQ' A
#
# COMPACT_ATOMS: atom_id res chain seq x y z
N MET A 1 -45.48 1.98 -18.46
CA MET A 1 -44.58 2.62 -17.48
C MET A 1 -43.32 1.79 -17.44
N THR A 2 -42.21 2.29 -17.96
CA THR A 2 -40.92 1.61 -17.95
C THR A 2 -40.17 2.03 -16.70
N GLU A 3 -40.05 1.13 -15.73
CA GLU A 3 -39.21 1.31 -14.54
C GLU A 3 -37.74 1.37 -15.00
N GLN A 4 -37.13 2.54 -14.84
CA GLN A 4 -35.69 2.72 -15.05
C GLN A 4 -34.99 2.17 -13.81
N PRO A 5 -34.11 1.16 -13.91
CA PRO A 5 -33.39 0.64 -12.75
C PRO A 5 -32.56 1.78 -12.14
N ASP A 6 -32.75 1.98 -10.83
CA ASP A 6 -32.04 2.98 -10.05
C ASP A 6 -30.53 2.63 -10.07
N PRO A 7 -29.66 3.49 -10.63
CA PRO A 7 -28.21 3.24 -10.68
C PRO A 7 -27.57 3.17 -9.28
N THR A 8 -28.32 3.50 -8.24
CA THR A 8 -27.86 3.46 -6.84
C THR A 8 -27.94 2.08 -6.19
N GLN A 9 -28.59 1.09 -6.83
CA GLN A 9 -28.58 -0.31 -6.38
C GLN A 9 -27.40 -1.09 -6.98
N GLY A 10 -26.18 -0.60 -6.74
CA GLY A 10 -24.98 -1.38 -7.04
C GLY A 10 -24.96 -2.64 -6.17
N SER A 11 -24.64 -3.80 -6.77
CA SER A 11 -24.40 -5.02 -5.99
C SER A 11 -23.35 -4.75 -4.91
N PRO A 12 -23.51 -5.27 -3.68
CA PRO A 12 -22.54 -5.07 -2.61
C PRO A 12 -21.16 -5.54 -3.08
N LEU A 13 -20.15 -4.73 -2.83
CA LEU A 13 -18.77 -5.03 -3.19
C LEU A 13 -18.34 -6.34 -2.53
N THR A 14 -17.60 -7.17 -3.27
CA THR A 14 -16.89 -8.29 -2.65
C THR A 14 -15.86 -7.75 -1.65
N PRO A 15 -15.47 -8.53 -0.62
CA PRO A 15 -14.45 -8.09 0.33
C PRO A 15 -13.15 -7.62 -0.35
N THR A 16 -12.73 -8.29 -1.42
CA THR A 16 -11.55 -7.90 -2.20
C THR A 16 -11.74 -6.56 -2.92
N GLN A 17 -12.92 -6.33 -3.51
CA GLN A 17 -13.22 -5.06 -4.17
C GLN A 17 -13.27 -3.90 -3.17
N ALA A 18 -13.88 -4.12 -2.00
CA ALA A 18 -13.89 -3.14 -0.91
C ALA A 18 -12.47 -2.82 -0.46
N MET A 19 -11.63 -3.84 -0.22
CA MET A 19 -10.24 -3.67 0.17
C MET A 19 -9.43 -2.86 -0.87
N ILE A 20 -9.59 -3.14 -2.16
CA ILE A 20 -8.89 -2.41 -3.22
C ILE A 20 -9.35 -0.95 -3.27
N ILE A 21 -10.64 -0.69 -3.14
CA ILE A 21 -11.19 0.67 -3.13
C ILE A 21 -10.70 1.45 -1.91
N ASP A 22 -10.71 0.82 -0.74
CA ASP A 22 -10.24 1.44 0.50
C ASP A 22 -8.74 1.74 0.43
N PHE A 23 -7.96 0.82 -0.15
CA PHE A 23 -6.55 1.06 -0.43
C PHE A 23 -6.36 2.25 -1.37
N ALA A 24 -7.06 2.29 -2.51
CA ALA A 24 -6.93 3.36 -3.50
C ALA A 24 -7.35 4.73 -2.93
N ARG A 25 -8.39 4.78 -2.10
CA ARG A 25 -8.82 5.99 -1.39
C ARG A 25 -7.76 6.48 -0.42
N ASN A 26 -7.21 5.56 0.37
CA ASN A 26 -6.15 5.89 1.33
C ASN A 26 -4.86 6.34 0.63
N ASP A 27 -4.53 5.74 -0.51
CA ASP A 27 -3.36 6.11 -1.32
C ASP A 27 -3.52 7.50 -1.96
N SER A 28 -4.73 7.81 -2.46
CA SER A 28 -5.07 9.14 -2.97
C SER A 28 -4.95 10.20 -1.88
N ALA A 29 -5.55 9.95 -0.70
CA ALA A 29 -5.48 10.87 0.43
C ALA A 29 -4.04 11.12 0.91
N ARG A 30 -3.22 10.06 0.96
CA ARG A 30 -1.79 10.15 1.28
C ARG A 30 -1.04 10.98 0.25
N THR A 31 -1.32 10.77 -1.04
CA THR A 31 -0.69 11.52 -2.13
C THR A 31 -0.99 13.02 -2.02
N GLU A 32 -2.24 13.38 -1.73
CA GLU A 32 -2.64 14.78 -1.51
C GLU A 32 -1.95 15.41 -0.29
N GLU A 33 -1.79 14.64 0.80
CA GLU A 33 -1.08 15.11 1.99
C GLU A 33 0.41 15.36 1.70
N LEU A 34 1.06 14.43 0.99
CA LEU A 34 2.45 14.58 0.57
C LEU A 34 2.63 15.77 -0.38
N ALA A 35 1.70 16.01 -1.29
CA ALA A 35 1.74 17.15 -2.21
C ALA A 35 1.71 18.52 -1.50
N ARG A 36 1.22 18.58 -0.26
CA ARG A 36 1.21 19.82 0.56
C ARG A 36 2.52 20.07 1.30
N LEU A 37 3.43 19.10 1.34
CA LEU A 37 4.69 19.24 2.06
C LEU A 37 5.71 20.05 1.25
N PRO A 38 6.57 20.86 1.92
CA PRO A 38 7.71 21.46 1.28
C PRO A 38 8.65 20.39 0.68
N PRO A 39 9.34 20.66 -0.44
CA PRO A 39 10.26 19.70 -1.06
C PRO A 39 11.32 19.13 -0.10
N ALA A 40 11.83 19.96 0.82
CA ALA A 40 12.79 19.51 1.83
C ALA A 40 12.24 18.39 2.72
N ASN A 41 10.96 18.45 3.09
CA ASN A 41 10.32 17.44 3.92
C ASN A 41 10.10 16.14 3.13
N LEU A 42 9.76 16.25 1.83
CA LEU A 42 9.64 15.09 0.95
C LEU A 42 10.98 14.35 0.81
N ILE A 43 12.09 15.08 0.67
CA ILE A 43 13.44 14.51 0.63
C ILE A 43 13.72 13.70 1.91
N LEU A 44 13.44 14.27 3.08
CA LEU A 44 13.65 13.57 4.36
C LEU A 44 12.78 12.31 4.49
N ILE A 45 11.53 12.36 4.01
CA ILE A 45 10.64 11.19 3.98
C ILE A 45 11.22 10.10 3.08
N ILE A 46 11.69 10.45 1.87
CA ILE A 46 12.29 9.50 0.93
C ILE A 46 13.54 8.85 1.52
N GLU A 47 14.45 9.63 2.11
CA GLU A 47 15.66 9.08 2.74
C GLU A 47 15.32 8.14 3.90
N ARG A 48 14.33 8.49 4.72
CA ARG A 48 13.84 7.61 5.79
C ARG A 48 13.24 6.31 5.23
N LEU A 49 12.47 6.38 4.15
CA LEU A 49 11.89 5.20 3.51
C LEU A 49 12.98 4.31 2.91
N ARG A 50 14.01 4.90 2.31
CA ARG A 50 15.16 4.19 1.78
C ARG A 50 15.89 3.40 2.86
N GLY A 51 16.23 4.04 3.98
CA GLY A 51 16.89 3.35 5.10
C GLY A 51 16.05 2.19 5.64
N ARG A 52 14.74 2.38 5.80
CA ARG A 52 13.85 1.29 6.22
C ARG A 52 13.78 0.14 5.21
N LEU A 53 13.82 0.43 3.91
CA LEU A 53 13.84 -0.60 2.89
C LEU A 53 15.15 -1.39 2.95
N ASP A 54 16.28 -0.71 3.10
CA ASP A 54 17.59 -1.33 3.26
C ASP A 54 17.61 -2.24 4.51
N ASP A 55 17.07 -1.79 5.64
CA ASP A 55 16.93 -2.59 6.87
C ASP A 55 16.08 -3.85 6.65
N MET A 56 14.95 -3.74 5.93
CA MET A 56 14.07 -4.87 5.65
C MET A 56 14.72 -5.87 4.68
N LEU A 57 15.43 -5.38 3.67
CA LEU A 57 16.19 -6.24 2.75
C LEU A 57 17.28 -6.99 3.51
N HIS A 58 18.00 -6.31 4.40
CA HIS A 58 18.99 -6.94 5.26
C HIS A 58 18.38 -8.04 6.14
N LEU A 59 17.22 -7.77 6.76
CA LEU A 59 16.50 -8.78 7.54
C LEU A 59 16.07 -9.99 6.69
N VAL A 60 15.62 -9.78 5.45
CA VAL A 60 15.29 -10.87 4.53
C VAL A 60 16.54 -11.71 4.21
N ASP A 61 17.68 -11.06 3.96
CA ASP A 61 18.95 -11.74 3.73
C ASP A 61 19.36 -12.55 4.98
N GLU A 62 19.24 -11.98 6.17
CA GLU A 62 19.52 -12.71 7.42
C GLU A 62 18.63 -13.94 7.57
N ILE A 63 17.31 -13.82 7.37
CA ILE A 63 16.38 -14.94 7.51
C ILE A 63 16.65 -16.04 6.46
N THR A 64 16.93 -15.64 5.23
CA THR A 64 17.19 -16.59 4.13
C THR A 64 18.55 -17.28 4.27
N GLN A 65 19.56 -16.61 4.83
CA GLN A 65 20.88 -17.19 5.12
C GLN A 65 20.92 -17.99 6.42
N ALA A 66 20.11 -17.62 7.42
CA ALA A 66 20.00 -18.33 8.68
C ALA A 66 19.21 -19.65 8.56
N SER A 67 18.62 -19.95 7.40
CA SER A 67 18.06 -21.28 7.11
C SER A 67 19.20 -22.29 6.97
N PRO A 68 19.44 -23.16 7.98
CA PRO A 68 20.47 -24.17 7.85
C PRO A 68 19.99 -25.12 6.76
N LYS A 69 20.86 -25.40 5.79
CA LYS A 69 20.72 -26.58 4.92
C LYS A 69 20.55 -27.79 5.83
N SER A 70 19.32 -28.26 6.03
CA SER A 70 19.04 -29.59 6.54
C SER A 70 19.47 -30.58 5.46
N HIS A 71 20.78 -30.83 5.39
CA HIS A 71 21.34 -31.96 4.66
C HIS A 71 21.07 -33.21 5.50
N GLN A 72 20.13 -33.99 4.97
CA GLN A 72 20.22 -35.43 4.70
C GLN A 72 20.59 -36.37 5.85
#